data_AF-A0A401Q975-F1
#
_entry.id   AF-A0A401Q975-F1
#
_cell.length_a   1.000
_cell.length_b   1.000
_cell.length_c   1.000
_cell.angle_alpha   90.00
_cell.angle_beta   90.00
_cell.angle_gamma   90.00
#
_symmetry.space_group_name_H-M   'P 1'
#
loop_
_entity.id
_entity.type
_entity.pdbx_description
1 polymer ?
#
loop_
_entity_poly.entity_id
_entity_poly.type
_entity_poly.pdbx_seq_one_letter_code
_entity_poly.pdbx_strand_id
1 'polypeptide(L)'
;MWSWLEQLKEPVISRDDVEALAHKYMDPNKAFYSLEKGQYQTLLCIIDCVAQLRDLPFDVEDAILARAIRAFTKVSFDADEGPKVYNTLKTILKPILEEKQAKLADCDVSNNCAQNVDLQIH
;
A
#
# COMPACT_ATOMS: atom_id res chain seq x y z
N MET A 1 9.77 -7.46 -9.60
CA MET A 1 9.42 -6.09 -9.14
C MET A 1 9.70 -5.88 -7.65
N TRP A 2 9.51 -6.85 -6.74
CA TRP A 2 9.92 -6.66 -5.33
C TRP A 2 11.44 -6.72 -5.08
N SER A 3 12.17 -7.52 -5.86
CA SER A 3 13.57 -7.82 -5.59
C SER A 3 14.49 -6.59 -5.64
N TRP A 4 14.19 -5.59 -6.48
CA TRP A 4 15.01 -4.36 -6.53
C TRP A 4 14.83 -3.51 -5.27
N LEU A 5 13.59 -3.42 -4.75
CA LEU A 5 13.28 -2.66 -3.54
C LEU A 5 14.00 -3.24 -2.31
N GLU A 6 14.02 -4.57 -2.22
CA GLU A 6 14.72 -5.29 -1.15
C GLU A 6 16.25 -5.12 -1.21
N GLN A 7 16.81 -4.80 -2.38
CA GLN A 7 18.25 -4.61 -2.59
C GLN A 7 18.74 -3.17 -2.44
N LEU A 8 17.83 -2.18 -2.31
CA LEU A 8 18.23 -0.79 -2.08
C LEU A 8 19.13 -0.69 -0.83
N LYS A 9 20.23 0.07 -0.96
CA LYS A 9 21.13 0.33 0.16
C LYS A 9 20.46 1.22 1.22
N GLU A 10 19.83 2.30 0.76
CA GLU A 10 19.09 3.22 1.62
C GLU A 10 17.60 2.84 1.66
N PRO A 11 16.91 3.06 2.79
CA PRO A 11 15.47 2.86 2.85
C PRO A 11 14.75 3.90 1.99
N VAL A 12 13.60 3.52 1.44
CA VAL A 12 12.69 4.46 0.76
C VAL A 12 12.05 5.40 1.79
N ILE A 13 11.72 4.87 2.96
CA ILE A 13 11.13 5.61 4.09
C ILE A 13 12.14 5.60 5.22
N SER A 14 12.69 6.77 5.53
CA SER A 14 13.64 6.95 6.61
C SER A 14 12.95 6.92 7.98
N ARG A 15 13.74 6.86 9.05
CA ARG A 15 13.21 6.95 10.42
C ARG A 15 12.48 8.28 10.66
N ASP A 16 13.04 9.37 10.16
CA ASP A 16 12.47 10.71 10.33
C ASP A 16 11.12 10.83 9.60
N ASP A 17 10.98 10.18 8.44
CA ASP A 17 9.70 10.06 7.74
C ASP A 17 8.67 9.30 8.59
N VAL A 18 9.07 8.18 9.21
CA VAL A 18 8.18 7.43 10.10
C VAL A 18 7.72 8.28 11.28
N GLU A 19 8.61 9.06 11.88
CA GLU A 19 8.25 9.97 12.98
C GLU A 19 7.28 11.05 12.50
N ALA A 20 7.53 11.68 11.35
CA ALA A 20 6.63 12.67 10.77
C ALA A 20 5.24 12.07 10.45
N LEU A 21 5.19 10.83 9.95
CA LEU A 21 3.95 10.11 9.68
C LEU A 21 3.20 9.70 10.95
N ALA A 22 3.92 9.36 12.03
CA ALA A 22 3.33 9.02 13.32
C ALA A 22 2.54 10.18 13.95
N HIS A 23 2.72 11.42 13.48
CA HIS A 23 1.93 12.57 13.90
C HIS A 23 0.74 12.87 12.98
N LYS A 24 0.58 12.13 11.87
CA LYS A 24 -0.42 12.40 10.82
C LYS A 24 -1.39 11.23 10.57
N TYR A 25 -1.27 10.12 11.29
CA TYR A 25 -2.03 8.88 11.02
C TYR A 25 -3.57 9.01 11.10
N MET A 26 -4.09 10.08 11.73
CA MET A 26 -5.53 10.34 11.81
C MET A 26 -6.18 10.60 10.45
N ASP A 27 -5.39 11.00 9.45
CA ASP A 27 -5.82 11.11 8.06
C ASP A 27 -4.80 10.37 7.19
N PRO A 28 -5.00 9.06 6.94
CA PRO A 28 -4.11 8.22 6.16
C PRO A 28 -3.79 8.79 4.78
N ASN A 29 -4.80 9.32 4.10
CA ASN A 29 -4.65 9.93 2.77
C ASN A 29 -3.73 11.15 2.85
N LYS A 30 -4.03 12.12 3.72
CA LYS A 30 -3.19 13.32 3.88
C LYS A 30 -1.78 12.99 4.36
N ALA A 31 -1.62 12.02 5.25
CA ALA A 31 -0.31 11.54 5.69
C ALA A 31 0.50 11.00 4.51
N PHE A 32 -0.12 10.14 3.71
CA PHE A 32 0.47 9.53 2.53
C PHE A 32 0.85 10.57 1.46
N TYR A 33 -0.01 11.55 1.19
CA TYR A 33 0.27 12.67 0.27
C TYR A 33 1.36 13.62 0.77
N SER A 34 1.72 13.59 2.06
CA SER A 34 2.76 14.45 2.61
C SER A 34 4.18 13.92 2.47
N LEU A 35 4.33 12.69 1.96
CA LEU A 35 5.62 12.10 1.61
C LEU A 35 6.29 12.87 0.47
N GLU A 36 7.61 12.77 0.39
CA GLU A 36 8.32 13.29 -0.78
C GLU A 36 7.85 12.59 -2.06
N LYS A 37 7.86 13.32 -3.17
CA LYS A 37 7.28 12.85 -4.45
C LYS A 37 7.79 11.45 -4.85
N GLY A 38 9.08 11.19 -4.71
CA GLY A 38 9.68 9.89 -5.05
C GLY A 38 9.22 8.76 -4.13
N GLN A 39 9.11 9.03 -2.83
CA GLN A 39 8.62 8.08 -1.84
C GLN A 39 7.15 7.75 -2.09
N TYR A 40 6.31 8.79 -2.21
CA TYR A 40 4.90 8.68 -2.54
C TYR A 40 4.68 7.82 -3.79
N GLN A 41 5.38 8.12 -4.88
CA GLN A 41 5.25 7.38 -6.14
C GLN A 41 5.69 5.92 -6.00
N THR A 42 6.77 5.66 -5.27
CA THR A 42 7.27 4.30 -5.05
C THR A 42 6.29 3.48 -4.24
N LEU A 43 5.81 4.01 -3.11
CA LEU A 43 4.85 3.32 -2.25
C LEU A 43 3.54 3.11 -3.00
N LEU A 44 3.02 4.13 -3.68
CA LEU A 44 1.78 4.04 -4.45
C LEU A 44 1.87 2.97 -5.52
N CYS A 45 2.97 2.91 -6.28
CA CYS A 45 3.16 1.90 -7.32
C CYS A 45 3.10 0.48 -6.75
N ILE A 46 3.75 0.23 -5.61
CA ILE A 46 3.71 -1.09 -4.97
C ILE A 46 2.32 -1.40 -4.41
N ILE A 47 1.66 -0.44 -3.76
CA ILE A 47 0.30 -0.63 -3.23
C ILE A 47 -0.69 -0.89 -4.38
N ASP A 48 -0.57 -0.19 -5.50
CA ASP A 48 -1.37 -0.45 -6.71
C ASP A 48 -1.12 -1.85 -7.28
N CYS A 49 0.09 -2.38 -7.16
CA CYS A 49 0.39 -3.77 -7.54
C CYS A 49 -0.24 -4.77 -6.57
N VAL A 50 -0.21 -4.50 -5.26
CA VAL A 50 -0.85 -5.34 -4.24
C VAL A 50 -2.37 -5.34 -4.43
N ALA A 51 -2.98 -4.19 -4.70
CA ALA A 51 -4.42 -4.06 -4.91
C ALA A 51 -4.94 -4.89 -6.09
N GLN A 52 -4.09 -5.13 -7.10
CA GLN A 52 -4.41 -5.99 -8.24
C GLN A 52 -4.40 -7.50 -7.89
N LEU A 53 -3.82 -7.88 -6.75
CA LEU A 53 -3.92 -9.24 -6.22
C LEU A 53 -5.29 -9.38 -5.53
N ARG A 54 -6.27 -9.88 -6.28
CA ARG A 54 -7.66 -10.01 -5.84
C ARG A 54 -7.86 -11.19 -4.90
N ASP A 55 -8.91 -11.12 -4.07
CA ASP A 55 -9.43 -12.21 -3.22
C ASP A 55 -8.39 -12.89 -2.33
N LEU A 56 -7.42 -12.12 -1.83
CA LEU A 56 -6.44 -12.65 -0.90
C LEU A 56 -7.06 -12.87 0.48
N PRO A 57 -6.75 -13.99 1.17
CA PRO A 57 -7.05 -14.12 2.58
C PRO A 57 -6.42 -12.99 3.38
N PHE A 58 -7.12 -12.52 4.43
CA PHE A 58 -6.67 -11.42 5.28
C PHE A 58 -5.21 -11.57 5.73
N ASP A 59 -4.84 -12.76 6.24
CA ASP A 59 -3.48 -13.01 6.75
C ASP A 59 -2.40 -12.93 5.66
N VAL A 60 -2.75 -13.27 4.42
CA VAL A 60 -1.83 -13.21 3.28
C VAL A 60 -1.61 -11.77 2.85
N GLU A 61 -2.69 -10.99 2.75
CA GLU A 61 -2.58 -9.57 2.46
C GLU A 61 -1.82 -8.81 3.55
N ASP A 62 -2.07 -9.17 4.81
CA ASP A 62 -1.35 -8.62 5.96
C ASP A 62 0.15 -8.91 5.90
N ALA A 63 0.52 -10.15 5.56
CA ALA A 63 1.91 -10.55 5.40
C ALA A 63 2.58 -9.84 4.21
N ILE A 64 1.88 -9.62 3.11
CA ILE A 64 2.38 -8.84 1.96
C ILE A 64 2.63 -7.39 2.39
N LEU A 65 1.70 -6.78 3.13
CA LEU A 65 1.84 -5.42 3.61
C LEU A 65 3.01 -5.29 4.60
N ALA A 66 3.16 -6.24 5.52
CA ALA A 66 4.30 -6.31 6.43
C ALA A 66 5.63 -6.46 5.66
N ARG A 67 5.66 -7.28 4.61
CA ARG A 67 6.84 -7.42 3.73
C ARG A 67 7.16 -6.12 3.00
N ALA A 68 6.15 -5.42 2.48
CA ALA A 68 6.33 -4.12 1.83
C ALA A 68 6.90 -3.09 2.81
N ILE A 69 6.35 -3.00 4.02
CA ILE A 69 6.87 -2.12 5.09
C ILE A 69 8.34 -2.41 5.37
N ARG A 70 8.70 -3.69 5.54
CA ARG A 70 10.11 -4.10 5.72
C ARG A 70 10.99 -3.65 4.57
N ALA A 71 10.52 -3.79 3.33
CA ALA A 71 11.28 -3.43 2.15
C ALA A 71 11.47 -1.90 2.02
N PHE A 72 10.46 -1.10 2.39
CA PHE A 72 10.53 0.36 2.37
C PHE A 72 11.44 0.94 3.44
N THR A 73 11.47 0.33 4.63
CA THR A 73 12.14 0.90 5.81
C THR A 73 13.46 0.24 6.16
N LYS A 74 13.69 -0.98 5.65
CA LYS A 74 14.81 -1.87 6.04
C LYS A 74 14.79 -2.27 7.53
N VAL A 75 13.68 -2.02 8.24
CA VAL A 75 13.50 -2.37 9.65
C VAL A 75 12.77 -3.71 9.78
N SER A 76 13.31 -4.61 10.60
CA SER A 76 12.63 -5.86 10.96
C SER A 76 11.62 -5.62 12.08
N PHE A 77 10.55 -6.41 12.12
CA PHE A 77 9.50 -6.25 13.13
C PHE A 77 9.98 -6.52 14.56
N ASP A 78 10.96 -7.41 14.71
CA ASP A 78 11.59 -7.81 15.96
C ASP A 78 12.67 -6.85 16.49
N ALA A 79 13.02 -5.81 15.71
CA ALA A 79 13.91 -4.76 16.18
C ALA A 79 13.20 -3.84 17.20
N ASP A 80 13.96 -3.12 18.02
CA ASP A 80 13.44 -2.26 19.09
C ASP A 80 12.36 -1.26 18.62
N GLU A 81 12.56 -0.62 17.47
CA GLU A 81 11.59 0.32 16.87
C GLU A 81 10.60 -0.36 15.89
N GLY A 82 10.77 -1.66 15.64
CA GLY A 82 10.00 -2.44 14.67
C GLY A 82 8.49 -2.31 14.86
N PRO A 83 7.92 -2.58 16.05
CA PRO A 83 6.49 -2.48 16.26
C PRO A 83 5.93 -1.08 15.99
N LYS A 84 6.66 -0.01 16.37
CA LYS A 84 6.26 1.38 16.10
C LYS A 84 6.22 1.65 14.59
N VAL A 85 7.29 1.27 13.87
CA VAL A 85 7.39 1.46 12.41
C VAL A 85 6.24 0.76 11.69
N TYR A 86 6.00 -0.51 12.01
CA TYR A 86 4.97 -1.31 11.36
C TYR A 86 3.57 -0.79 11.69
N ASN A 87 3.28 -0.47 12.95
CA ASN A 87 1.98 0.06 13.33
C ASN A 87 1.67 1.40 12.63
N THR A 88 2.63 2.33 12.58
CA THR A 88 2.47 3.62 11.90
C THR A 88 2.18 3.41 10.41
N LEU A 89 3.04 2.67 9.71
CA LEU A 89 2.91 2.50 8.26
C LEU A 89 1.70 1.65 7.89
N LYS A 90 1.35 0.63 8.68
CA LYS A 90 0.17 -0.19 8.43
C LYS A 90 -1.12 0.60 8.60
N THR A 91 -1.20 1.48 9.61
CA THR A 91 -2.35 2.39 9.82
C THR A 91 -2.55 3.33 8.62
N ILE A 92 -1.47 3.69 7.92
CA ILE A 92 -1.54 4.56 6.75
C ILE A 92 -1.81 3.78 5.48
N LEU A 93 -1.05 2.71 5.23
CA LEU A 93 -1.07 2.00 3.94
C LEU A 93 -2.27 1.08 3.76
N LYS A 94 -2.82 0.51 4.84
CA LYS A 94 -3.96 -0.41 4.76
C LYS A 94 -5.21 0.29 4.20
N PRO A 95 -5.63 1.48 4.70
CA PRO A 95 -6.76 2.21 4.10
C PRO A 95 -6.54 2.59 2.63
N ILE A 96 -5.30 2.92 2.24
CA ILE A 96 -4.97 3.25 0.84
C ILE A 96 -5.11 2.02 -0.05
N LEU A 97 -4.67 0.84 0.42
CA LEU A 97 -4.85 -0.43 -0.28
C LEU A 97 -6.34 -0.76 -0.47
N GLU A 98 -7.13 -0.65 0.59
CA GLU A 98 -8.58 -0.90 0.56
C GLU A 98 -9.31 0.04 -0.41
N GLU A 99 -8.95 1.33 -0.42
CA GLU A 99 -9.50 2.31 -1.36
C GLU A 99 -9.18 1.93 -2.82
N LYS A 100 -7.98 1.41 -3.08
CA LYS A 100 -7.57 0.95 -4.41
C LYS A 100 -8.34 -0.30 -4.85
N GLN A 101 -8.52 -1.25 -3.94
CA GLN A 101 -9.31 -2.45 -4.20
C GLN A 101 -10.78 -2.12 -4.47
N ALA A 102 -11.38 -1.20 -3.70
CA ALA A 102 -12.74 -0.73 -3.92
C ALA A 102 -12.91 -0.11 -5.31
N LYS A 103 -11.97 0.76 -5.73
CA LYS A 103 -11.98 1.35 -7.08
C LYS A 103 -11.86 0.30 -8.18
N LEU A 104 -11.03 -0.72 -7.99
CA LEU A 104 -10.89 -1.82 -8.96
C LEU A 104 -12.18 -2.65 -9.06
N ALA A 105 -12.85 -2.91 -7.94
CA ALA A 105 -14.14 -3.59 -7.93
C ALA A 105 -15.22 -2.77 -8.66
N ASP A 106 -15.28 -1.45 -8.45
CA ASP A 106 -16.22 -0.56 -9.14
C ASP A 106 -15.95 -0.46 -10.66
N CYS A 107 -14.67 -0.46 -11.05
CA CYS A 107 -14.26 -0.50 -12.46
C CYS A 107 -14.63 -1.83 -13.13
N ASP A 108 -14.48 -2.96 -12.44
CA ASP A 108 -14.89 -4.27 -12.95
C ASP A 108 -16.42 -4.35 -13.09
N VAL A 109 -17.19 -3.81 -12.12
CA VAL A 109 -18.65 -3.70 -12.22
C VAL A 109 -19.06 -2.83 -13.41
N SER A 110 -18.41 -1.69 -13.61
CA SER A 110 -18.69 -0.80 -14.74
C SER A 110 -18.38 -1.45 -16.10
N ASN A 111 -17.26 -2.17 -16.21
CA ASN A 111 -16.92 -2.93 -17.42
C ASN A 111 -17.91 -4.08 -17.68
N ASN A 112 -18.29 -4.83 -16.64
CA ASN A 112 -19.29 -5.90 -16.77
C ASN A 112 -20.68 -5.37 -17.10
N CYS A 113 -21.08 -4.22 -16.56
CA CYS A 113 -22.32 -3.53 -16.94
C CYS A 113 -22.28 -3.05 -18.40
N ALA A 114 -21.17 -2.46 -18.85
CA ALA A 114 -21.01 -2.03 -20.24
C ALA A 114 -21.05 -3.22 -21.23
N GLN A 115 -20.42 -4.34 -20.88
CA GLN A 115 -20.42 -5.57 -21.70
C GLN A 115 -21.79 -6.26 -21.74
N ASN A 116 -22.57 -6.22 -20.65
CA ASN A 116 -23.92 -6.82 -20.63
C ASN A 116 -24.94 -6.04 -21.47
N VAL A 117 -24.75 -4.72 -21.67
CA VAL A 117 -25.64 -3.94 -22.55
C VAL A 117 -25.38 -4.24 -24.04
N ASP A 118 -24.14 -4.56 -24.42
CA ASP A 118 -23.78 -4.93 -25.80
C ASP A 118 -24.29 -6.32 -26.22
N LEU A 119 -24.54 -7.22 -25.26
CA LEU A 119 -25.04 -8.58 -25.51
C LEU A 119 -26.57 -8.70 -25.58
N GLN A 120 -27.31 -7.61 -25.34
CA GLN A 120 -28.79 -7.59 -25.42
C GLN A 120 -29.34 -6.88 -26.66
N ILE A 121 -28.47 -6.49 -27.61
CA ILE A 121 -28.86 -6.00 -28.93
C ILE A 121 -28.60 -7.09 -29.98
N HIS A 122 -29.29 -8.22 -29.87
CA HIS A 122 -29.50 -9.19 -30.95
C HIS A 122 -30.70 -10.09 -30.60
#